data_AF-A0A956XTT1-F1
#
_entry.id   AF-A0A956XTT1-F1
#
_cell.length_a   1.000
_cell.length_b   1.000
_cell.length_c   1.000
_cell.angle_alpha   90.00
_cell.angle_beta   90.00
_cell.angle_gamma   90.00
#
_symmetry.space_group_name_H-M   'P 1'
#
loop_
_entity.id
_entity.type
_entity.pdbx_description
1 polymer ?
#
loop_
_entity_poly.entity_id
_entity_poly.type
_entity_poly.pdbx_seq_one_letter_code
_entity_poly.pdbx_strand_id
1 'polypeptide(L)'
;DVSVYLTATVPRLMANLISILTIIAFFAVMRFLPAGASAPATDPMSARQRAAVLLGGLVALALVLLFLPEPSVFWLNTAPGRAPAGQEVRYTFIADTGDGEAELARVVGYDLGSTTYSPGNTVRIAIYWQGRRDDYDVNFSSFVHIGEPDVPPLAQADKLHPGGYAMRDWWSPQGYIYDPYEIRLPDDMPAGEYTLFVGLYTCELAPAGECGNGYRPEVFDVDDASVGDTLPLTTITIR
;
A
#
# COMPACT_ATOMS: atom_id res chain seq x y z
N ASP A 1 0.71 32.25 -6.87
CA ASP A 1 -0.21 31.48 -7.73
C ASP A 1 0.48 30.28 -8.34
N VAL A 2 0.36 29.11 -7.71
CA VAL A 2 0.85 27.84 -8.26
C VAL A 2 -0.35 27.06 -8.76
N SER A 3 -0.53 27.06 -10.07
CA SER A 3 -1.55 26.26 -10.76
C SER A 3 -1.05 24.81 -10.86
N VAL A 4 -1.72 23.90 -10.14
CA VAL A 4 -1.48 22.46 -10.21
C VAL A 4 -2.15 21.90 -11.47
N TYR A 5 -1.36 21.35 -12.38
CA TYR A 5 -1.87 20.67 -13.58
C TYR A 5 -1.94 19.16 -13.31
N LEU A 6 -3.16 18.64 -13.13
CA LEU A 6 -3.42 17.20 -13.10
C LEU A 6 -3.30 16.62 -14.52
N THR A 7 -2.08 16.41 -15.00
CA THR A 7 -1.85 15.80 -16.31
C THR A 7 -2.42 14.38 -16.35
N ALA A 8 -3.06 14.00 -17.46
CA ALA A 8 -3.57 12.65 -17.62
C ALA A 8 -2.44 11.63 -17.63
N THR A 9 -2.55 10.63 -16.75
CA THR A 9 -1.68 9.45 -16.81
C THR A 9 -1.89 8.75 -18.16
N VAL A 10 -0.84 8.12 -18.70
CA VAL A 10 -0.93 7.40 -19.99
C VAL A 10 -2.12 6.43 -20.04
N PRO A 11 -2.43 5.65 -18.98
CA PRO A 11 -3.63 4.81 -18.97
C PRO A 11 -4.94 5.61 -19.06
N ARG A 12 -5.05 6.75 -18.34
CA ARG A 12 -6.24 7.61 -18.38
C ARG A 12 -6.43 8.25 -19.76
N LEU A 13 -5.33 8.64 -20.42
CA LEU A 13 -5.36 9.20 -21.76
C LEU A 13 -5.86 8.17 -22.79
N MET A 14 -5.34 6.94 -22.73
CA MET A 14 -5.76 5.86 -23.63
C MET A 14 -7.21 5.45 -23.42
N ALA A 15 -7.68 5.35 -22.16
CA ALA A 15 -9.07 5.05 -21.85
C ALA A 15 -10.04 6.13 -22.36
N ASN A 16 -9.66 7.41 -22.21
CA ASN A 16 -10.44 8.52 -22.76
C ASN A 16 -10.48 8.47 -24.29
N LEU A 17 -9.36 8.16 -24.93
CA LEU A 17 -9.25 8.10 -26.39
C LEU A 17 -10.10 6.96 -26.96
N ILE A 18 -10.06 5.78 -26.34
CA ILE A 18 -10.95 4.65 -26.69
C ILE A 18 -12.41 5.05 -26.52
N SER A 19 -12.78 5.67 -25.39
CA SER A 19 -14.17 6.09 -25.10
C SER A 19 -14.69 7.11 -26.13
N ILE A 20 -13.85 8.06 -26.53
CA ILE A 20 -14.18 9.04 -27.58
C ILE A 20 -14.38 8.33 -28.91
N LEU A 21 -13.48 7.40 -29.27
CA LEU A 21 -13.59 6.65 -30.52
C LEU A 21 -14.84 5.76 -30.56
N THR A 22 -15.23 5.11 -29.45
CA THR A 22 -16.49 4.35 -29.39
C THR A 22 -17.71 5.24 -29.50
N ILE A 23 -17.71 6.42 -28.88
CA ILE A 23 -18.80 7.39 -29.03
C ILE A 23 -18.90 7.88 -30.48
N ILE A 24 -17.78 8.23 -31.11
CA ILE A 24 -17.75 8.65 -32.53
C ILE A 24 -18.26 7.52 -33.42
N ALA A 25 -17.80 6.28 -33.20
CA ALA A 25 -18.26 5.12 -33.95
C ALA A 25 -19.77 4.88 -33.75
N PHE A 26 -20.27 5.00 -32.52
CA PHE A 26 -21.69 4.87 -32.20
C PHE A 26 -22.54 5.91 -32.94
N PHE A 27 -22.13 7.18 -32.92
CA PHE A 27 -22.84 8.25 -33.63
C PHE A 27 -22.70 8.14 -35.15
N ALA A 28 -21.55 7.72 -35.68
CA ALA A 28 -21.39 7.44 -37.10
C ALA A 28 -22.36 6.33 -37.53
N VAL A 29 -22.41 5.22 -36.79
CA VAL A 29 -23.37 4.13 -37.02
C VAL A 29 -24.81 4.65 -36.96
N MET A 30 -25.18 5.42 -35.93
CA MET A 30 -26.52 6.03 -35.82
C MET A 30 -26.85 7.00 -36.96
N ARG A 31 -25.87 7.74 -37.48
CA ARG A 31 -26.05 8.69 -38.58
C ARG A 31 -26.26 7.99 -39.92
N PHE A 32 -25.65 6.83 -40.11
CA PHE A 32 -25.75 6.00 -41.32
C PHE A 32 -26.81 4.89 -41.21
N LEU A 33 -27.43 4.70 -40.05
CA LEU A 33 -28.60 3.85 -39.89
C LEU A 33 -29.81 4.54 -40.55
N PRO A 34 -30.48 3.89 -41.52
CA PRO A 34 -31.58 4.50 -42.25
C PRO A 34 -32.76 4.81 -41.32
N ALA A 35 -33.15 6.09 -41.26
CA ALA A 35 -34.33 6.58 -40.55
C ALA A 35 -35.60 6.06 -41.26
N GLY A 36 -36.07 4.89 -40.85
CA GLY A 36 -37.19 4.20 -41.48
C GLY A 36 -37.20 2.68 -41.31
N ALA A 37 -36.13 2.10 -40.77
CA ALA A 37 -36.19 0.71 -40.33
C ALA A 37 -37.07 0.61 -39.08
N SER A 38 -38.38 0.36 -39.27
CA SER A 38 -39.16 -0.32 -38.25
C SER A 38 -38.33 -1.51 -37.78
N ALA A 39 -37.98 -1.54 -36.49
CA ALA A 39 -37.16 -2.62 -35.93
C ALA A 39 -37.77 -3.94 -36.46
N PRO A 40 -37.05 -4.71 -37.30
CA PRO A 40 -37.57 -5.99 -37.74
C PRO A 40 -37.91 -6.73 -36.45
N ALA A 41 -39.12 -7.30 -36.36
CA ALA A 41 -39.46 -8.18 -35.25
C ALA A 41 -38.23 -9.08 -35.05
N THR A 42 -37.52 -8.89 -33.93
CA THR A 42 -36.18 -9.45 -33.79
C THR A 42 -36.37 -10.94 -33.82
N ASP A 43 -36.09 -11.57 -34.97
CA ASP A 43 -36.12 -13.01 -35.06
C ASP A 43 -35.25 -13.54 -33.92
N PRO A 44 -35.77 -14.46 -33.10
CA PRO A 44 -35.03 -14.97 -31.97
C PRO A 44 -33.69 -15.48 -32.49
N MET A 45 -32.59 -15.01 -31.88
CA MET A 45 -31.25 -15.27 -32.37
C MET A 45 -31.08 -16.77 -32.66
N SER A 46 -30.61 -17.08 -33.87
CA SER A 46 -30.29 -18.45 -34.23
C SER A 46 -29.24 -19.02 -33.28
N ALA A 47 -29.19 -20.35 -33.13
CA ALA A 47 -28.18 -21.00 -32.30
C ALA A 47 -26.74 -20.58 -32.66
N ARG A 48 -26.46 -20.36 -33.95
CA ARG A 48 -25.16 -19.88 -34.45
C ARG A 48 -24.85 -18.46 -34.01
N GLN A 49 -25.82 -17.54 -34.07
CA GLN A 49 -25.63 -16.17 -33.61
C GLN A 49 -25.42 -16.10 -32.09
N ARG A 50 -26.15 -16.91 -31.32
CA ARG A 50 -25.93 -17.02 -29.87
C ARG A 50 -24.54 -17.53 -29.54
N ALA A 51 -24.08 -18.57 -30.24
CA ALA A 51 -22.72 -19.08 -30.09
C ALA A 51 -21.65 -18.04 -30.46
N ALA A 52 -21.85 -17.28 -31.53
CA ALA A 52 -20.93 -16.23 -31.95
C ALA A 52 -20.83 -15.08 -30.93
N VAL A 53 -21.96 -14.64 -30.37
CA VAL A 53 -21.99 -13.61 -29.31
C VAL A 53 -21.31 -14.11 -28.03
N LEU A 54 -21.58 -15.35 -27.61
CA LEU A 54 -20.91 -15.95 -26.46
C LEU A 54 -19.40 -16.06 -26.68
N LEU A 55 -18.97 -16.51 -27.85
CA LEU A 55 -17.56 -16.60 -28.20
C LEU A 55 -16.89 -15.21 -28.22
N GLY A 56 -17.55 -14.21 -28.81
CA GLY A 56 -17.05 -12.83 -28.81
C GLY A 56 -16.92 -12.26 -27.39
N GLY A 57 -17.90 -12.52 -26.52
CA GLY A 57 -17.84 -12.14 -25.11
C GLY A 57 -16.69 -12.83 -24.35
N LEU A 58 -16.48 -14.12 -24.59
CA LEU A 58 -15.38 -14.88 -23.99
C LEU A 58 -14.01 -14.38 -24.48
N VAL A 59 -13.87 -14.06 -25.77
CA VAL A 59 -12.64 -13.48 -26.32
C VAL A 59 -12.38 -12.09 -25.74
N ALA A 60 -13.41 -11.24 -25.64
CA ALA A 60 -13.28 -9.92 -25.03
C ALA A 60 -12.88 -10.03 -23.55
N LEU A 61 -13.49 -10.94 -22.79
CA LEU A 61 -13.11 -11.23 -21.40
C LEU A 61 -11.66 -11.74 -21.31
N ALA A 62 -11.26 -12.66 -22.18
CA ALA A 62 -9.88 -13.16 -22.23
C ALA A 62 -8.87 -12.05 -22.54
N LEU A 63 -9.18 -11.15 -23.48
CA LEU A 63 -8.36 -9.99 -23.79
C LEU A 63 -8.27 -9.03 -22.59
N VAL A 64 -9.37 -8.76 -21.90
CA VAL A 64 -9.32 -7.98 -20.66
C VAL A 64 -8.39 -8.65 -19.65
N LEU A 65 -8.55 -9.95 -19.40
CA LEU A 65 -7.72 -10.68 -18.43
C LEU A 65 -6.23 -10.73 -18.82
N LEU A 66 -5.91 -10.83 -20.11
CA LEU A 66 -4.54 -10.87 -20.63
C LEU A 66 -3.85 -9.50 -20.66
N PHE A 67 -4.60 -8.42 -20.84
CA PHE A 67 -4.07 -7.06 -20.97
C PHE A 67 -4.32 -6.16 -19.75
N LEU A 68 -4.87 -6.71 -18.66
CA LEU A 68 -4.87 -6.02 -17.37
C LEU A 68 -3.40 -5.82 -16.93
N PRO A 69 -2.95 -4.57 -16.71
CA PRO A 69 -1.57 -4.30 -16.32
C PRO A 69 -1.28 -4.94 -14.95
N GLU A 70 -0.09 -5.51 -14.81
CA GLU A 70 0.45 -5.82 -13.48
C GLU A 70 0.94 -4.52 -12.82
N PRO A 71 0.58 -4.23 -11.55
CA PRO A 71 -0.30 -5.01 -10.68
C PRO A 71 -1.79 -4.59 -10.83
N SER A 72 -2.68 -5.56 -11.03
CA SER A 72 -4.14 -5.38 -10.94
C SER A 72 -4.70 -6.27 -9.83
N VAL A 73 -5.85 -5.92 -9.24
CA VAL A 73 -6.47 -6.62 -8.10
C VAL A 73 -6.72 -8.13 -8.34
N PHE A 74 -6.64 -8.59 -9.58
CA PHE A 74 -6.84 -9.99 -9.97
C PHE A 74 -5.54 -10.81 -10.09
N TRP A 75 -4.37 -10.16 -10.13
CA TRP A 75 -3.07 -10.78 -10.38
C TRP A 75 -1.99 -10.32 -9.37
N LEU A 76 -2.30 -10.32 -8.08
CA LEU A 76 -1.28 -10.11 -7.03
C LEU A 76 -0.58 -11.44 -6.73
N ASN A 77 0.35 -11.84 -7.60
CA ASN A 77 1.25 -12.96 -7.34
C ASN A 77 2.56 -12.42 -6.73
N THR A 78 2.55 -12.12 -5.43
CA THR A 78 3.80 -11.87 -4.71
C THR A 78 4.34 -13.15 -4.11
N ALA A 79 5.62 -13.43 -4.39
CA ALA A 79 6.35 -14.48 -3.70
C ALA A 79 6.27 -14.27 -2.17
N PRO A 80 6.21 -15.35 -1.37
CA PRO A 80 6.26 -15.25 0.09
C PRO A 80 7.48 -14.43 0.55
N GLY A 81 7.26 -13.50 1.47
CA GLY A 81 8.22 -12.49 1.94
C GLY A 81 8.38 -11.20 1.10
N ARG A 82 7.62 -10.96 0.03
CA ARG A 82 7.65 -9.71 -0.76
C ARG A 82 6.40 -8.84 -0.59
N ALA A 83 6.57 -7.52 -0.58
CA ALA A 83 5.45 -6.58 -0.55
C ALA A 83 4.61 -6.59 -1.86
N PRO A 84 3.25 -6.64 -1.78
CA PRO A 84 2.30 -6.64 -2.91
C PRO A 84 2.47 -5.51 -3.93
N ALA A 85 2.85 -4.34 -3.43
CA ALA A 85 3.24 -3.14 -4.15
C ALA A 85 4.14 -2.35 -3.18
N GLY A 86 5.19 -1.73 -3.69
CA GLY A 86 6.06 -0.88 -2.86
C GLY A 86 7.53 -1.22 -2.90
N GLN A 87 8.30 -0.49 -2.10
CA GLN A 87 9.74 -0.67 -1.96
C GLN A 87 9.98 -1.89 -1.05
N GLU A 88 10.60 -2.93 -1.60
CA GLU A 88 10.94 -4.13 -0.82
C GLU A 88 12.08 -3.79 0.14
N VAL A 89 11.83 -3.99 1.43
CA VAL A 89 12.85 -3.93 2.49
C VAL A 89 12.68 -5.16 3.37
N ARG A 90 13.75 -5.62 4.01
CA ARG A 90 13.68 -6.81 4.88
C ARG A 90 14.46 -6.54 6.14
N TYR A 91 13.71 -6.20 7.19
CA TYR A 91 14.25 -5.91 8.50
C TYR A 91 13.44 -6.63 9.56
N THR A 92 14.11 -7.27 10.49
CA THR A 92 13.49 -8.12 11.51
C THR A 92 13.61 -7.46 12.87
N PHE A 93 12.49 -7.35 13.57
CA PHE A 93 12.42 -6.87 14.95
C PHE A 93 12.62 -8.07 15.88
N ILE A 94 13.63 -7.99 16.74
CA ILE A 94 13.98 -9.03 17.71
C ILE A 94 13.94 -8.42 19.11
N ALA A 95 13.34 -9.15 20.05
CA ALA A 95 13.32 -8.78 21.46
C ALA A 95 13.61 -9.99 22.34
N ASP A 96 14.18 -9.72 23.51
CA ASP A 96 14.16 -10.68 24.61
C ASP A 96 12.77 -10.68 25.25
N THR A 97 12.15 -11.84 25.22
CA THR A 97 10.76 -12.05 25.62
C THR A 97 10.61 -12.65 27.01
N GLY A 98 11.71 -12.81 27.74
CA GLY A 98 11.76 -13.54 29.02
C GLY A 98 11.98 -15.04 28.84
N ASP A 99 11.54 -15.61 27.72
CA ASP A 99 11.82 -16.99 27.29
C ASP A 99 13.04 -17.08 26.35
N GLY A 100 13.73 -15.95 26.13
CA GLY A 100 14.84 -15.80 25.20
C GLY A 100 14.53 -14.80 24.06
N GLU A 101 15.53 -14.61 23.21
CA GLU A 101 15.42 -13.78 22.00
C GLU A 101 14.51 -14.43 20.96
N ALA A 102 13.59 -13.65 20.41
CA ALA A 102 12.67 -14.11 19.38
C ALA A 102 12.44 -13.04 18.31
N GLU A 103 12.30 -13.49 17.06
CA GLU A 103 11.78 -12.65 15.97
C GLU A 103 10.31 -12.35 16.23
N LEU A 104 9.97 -11.07 16.39
CA LEU A 104 8.61 -10.62 16.66
C LEU A 104 7.84 -10.40 15.36
N ALA A 105 8.41 -9.54 14.51
CA ALA A 105 7.86 -9.16 13.23
C ALA A 105 8.97 -8.80 12.26
N ARG A 106 8.62 -8.81 10.97
CA ARG A 106 9.49 -8.35 9.89
C ARG A 106 8.76 -7.31 9.08
N VAL A 107 9.44 -6.21 8.76
CA VAL A 107 8.99 -5.29 7.71
C VAL A 107 9.48 -5.86 6.39
N VAL A 108 8.54 -6.17 5.49
CA VAL A 108 8.82 -6.76 4.16
C VAL A 108 8.71 -5.74 3.02
N GLY A 109 8.27 -4.52 3.33
CA GLY A 109 8.21 -3.41 2.40
C GLY A 109 7.32 -2.28 2.90
N TYR A 110 7.23 -1.23 2.08
CA TYR A 110 6.31 -0.12 2.31
C TYR A 110 5.89 0.56 1.01
N ASP A 111 4.72 1.19 1.05
CA ASP A 111 4.17 2.03 -0.02
C ASP A 111 4.17 3.49 0.42
N LEU A 112 4.80 4.37 -0.36
CA LEU A 112 4.83 5.81 -0.13
C LEU A 112 4.36 6.55 -1.38
N GLY A 113 3.36 7.42 -1.24
CA GLY A 113 2.72 8.08 -2.39
C GLY A 113 3.52 9.21 -3.03
N SER A 114 4.40 9.88 -2.28
CA SER A 114 5.26 10.97 -2.75
C SER A 114 6.53 11.03 -1.88
N THR A 115 7.63 11.53 -2.43
CA THR A 115 8.84 11.84 -1.65
C THR A 115 9.03 13.35 -1.45
N THR A 116 8.12 14.18 -1.96
CA THR A 116 8.15 15.63 -1.78
C THR A 116 6.81 16.12 -1.25
N TYR A 117 6.85 16.94 -0.21
CA TYR A 117 5.69 17.51 0.46
C TYR A 117 5.94 18.98 0.79
N SER A 118 4.87 19.72 1.07
CA SER A 118 4.97 21.04 1.70
C SER A 118 4.52 20.97 3.15
N PRO A 119 4.94 21.93 4.00
CA PRO A 119 4.34 22.12 5.31
C PRO A 119 2.83 22.18 5.16
N GLY A 120 2.11 21.58 6.10
CA GLY A 120 0.67 21.51 5.94
C GLY A 120 0.14 20.32 5.11
N ASN A 121 1.00 19.45 4.57
CA ASN A 121 0.55 18.22 3.88
C ASN A 121 0.32 17.04 4.85
N THR A 122 -0.32 16.00 4.32
CA THR A 122 -0.44 14.69 4.97
C THR A 122 0.42 13.68 4.21
N VAL A 123 1.39 13.08 4.89
CA VAL A 123 2.18 11.97 4.38
C VAL A 123 1.36 10.70 4.58
N ARG A 124 1.17 9.95 3.49
CA ARG A 124 0.49 8.65 3.50
C ARG A 124 1.49 7.57 3.18
N ILE A 125 1.72 6.68 4.14
CA ILE A 125 2.64 5.56 4.02
C ILE A 125 1.93 4.31 4.50
N ALA A 126 2.11 3.18 3.81
CA ALA A 126 1.64 1.89 4.30
C ALA A 126 2.83 0.96 4.52
N ILE A 127 2.87 0.35 5.70
CA ILE A 127 3.92 -0.62 6.06
C ILE A 127 3.36 -2.02 5.88
N TYR A 128 4.18 -2.91 5.30
CA TYR A 128 3.86 -4.33 5.18
C TYR A 128 4.62 -5.11 6.24
N TRP A 129 3.90 -5.59 7.23
CA TRP A 129 4.45 -6.42 8.30
C TRP A 129 4.23 -7.91 8.03
N GLN A 130 5.14 -8.73 8.51
CA GLN A 130 5.00 -10.17 8.61
C GLN A 130 5.21 -10.57 10.07
N GLY A 131 4.18 -11.13 10.71
CA GLY A 131 4.31 -11.72 12.05
C GLY A 131 5.24 -12.93 12.01
N ARG A 132 6.13 -13.07 12.99
CA ARG A 132 7.17 -14.12 13.01
C ARG A 132 7.01 -15.13 14.15
N ARG A 133 6.11 -14.86 15.09
CA ARG A 133 5.86 -15.69 16.28
C ARG A 133 4.38 -16.07 16.41
N ASP A 134 4.14 -17.31 16.79
CA ASP A 134 2.84 -17.99 16.94
C ASP A 134 2.19 -17.83 18.31
N ASP A 135 2.98 -17.49 19.34
CA ASP A 135 2.50 -17.41 20.71
C ASP A 135 3.35 -16.38 21.46
N TYR A 136 2.83 -15.16 21.57
CA TYR A 136 3.50 -14.06 22.25
C TYR A 136 2.51 -13.22 23.03
N ASP A 137 2.67 -13.22 24.35
CA ASP A 137 1.71 -12.60 25.28
C ASP A 137 1.81 -11.09 25.34
N VAL A 138 2.92 -10.50 24.87
CA VAL A 138 3.15 -9.06 24.93
C VAL A 138 2.63 -8.38 23.68
N ASN A 139 1.86 -7.31 23.88
CA ASN A 139 1.36 -6.52 22.78
C ASN A 139 2.32 -5.37 22.44
N PHE A 140 2.72 -5.30 21.18
CA PHE A 140 3.48 -4.17 20.66
C PHE A 140 2.58 -3.19 19.92
N SER A 141 2.81 -1.92 20.20
CA SER A 141 2.34 -0.80 19.41
C SER A 141 3.39 -0.45 18.37
N SER A 142 2.98 0.30 17.36
CA SER A 142 3.84 0.71 16.24
C SER A 142 3.85 2.23 16.12
N PHE A 143 4.92 2.76 15.55
CA PHE A 143 5.00 4.16 15.19
C PHE A 143 5.63 4.34 13.81
N VAL A 144 5.25 5.43 13.16
CA VAL A 144 6.00 6.03 12.07
C VAL A 144 6.34 7.47 12.43
N HIS A 145 7.63 7.77 12.45
CA HIS A 145 8.19 9.06 12.84
C HIS A 145 8.82 9.76 11.62
N ILE A 146 8.73 11.08 11.59
CA ILE A 146 9.42 11.93 10.62
C ILE A 146 10.34 12.87 11.39
N GLY A 147 11.63 12.82 11.09
CA GLY A 147 12.61 13.67 11.76
C GLY A 147 14.04 13.19 11.58
N GLU A 148 14.82 13.39 12.63
CA GLU A 148 16.19 12.91 12.79
C GLU A 148 16.22 11.76 13.81
N PRO A 149 17.23 10.87 13.74
CA PRO A 149 17.40 9.83 14.75
C PRO A 149 17.66 10.46 16.14
N ASP A 150 17.27 9.76 17.20
CA ASP A 150 17.55 10.11 18.61
C ASP A 150 17.02 11.47 19.11
N VAL A 151 16.20 12.16 18.33
CA VAL A 151 15.50 13.39 18.75
C VAL A 151 13.97 13.21 18.70
N PRO A 152 13.20 14.03 19.44
CA PRO A 152 11.75 14.02 19.31
C PRO A 152 11.33 14.23 17.84
N PRO A 153 10.42 13.39 17.31
CA PRO A 153 10.01 13.50 15.92
C PRO A 153 9.25 14.81 15.68
N LEU A 154 9.42 15.37 14.48
CA LEU A 154 8.72 16.59 14.07
C LEU A 154 7.26 16.30 13.70
N ALA A 155 7.00 15.09 13.21
CA ALA A 155 5.67 14.56 12.97
C ALA A 155 5.67 13.06 13.22
N GLN A 156 4.56 12.52 13.71
CA GLN A 156 4.44 11.09 14.00
C GLN A 156 3.02 10.59 13.80
N ALA A 157 2.89 9.28 13.63
CA ALA A 157 1.65 8.57 13.83
C ALA A 157 1.93 7.26 14.57
N ASP A 158 1.25 7.09 15.71
CA ASP A 158 1.33 5.89 16.54
C ASP A 158 0.04 5.08 16.40
N LYS A 159 0.18 3.76 16.52
CA LYS A 159 -0.96 2.86 16.60
C LYS A 159 -0.76 1.83 17.69
N LEU A 160 -1.75 1.77 18.57
CA LEU A 160 -1.89 0.73 19.58
C LEU A 160 -2.02 -0.68 18.95
N HIS A 161 -2.66 -0.74 17.78
CA HIS A 161 -2.93 -1.98 17.04
C HIS A 161 -2.51 -1.80 15.58
N PRO A 162 -1.23 -2.06 15.24
CA PRO A 162 -0.76 -1.99 13.86
C PRO A 162 -1.55 -2.93 12.95
N GLY A 163 -1.95 -2.43 11.79
CA GLY A 163 -2.83 -3.15 10.86
C GLY A 163 -4.27 -3.35 11.37
N GLY A 164 -4.64 -2.77 12.52
CA GLY A 164 -5.97 -2.89 13.13
C GLY A 164 -6.15 -4.13 14.01
N TYR A 165 -5.10 -4.91 14.23
CA TYR A 165 -5.10 -6.11 15.07
C TYR A 165 -4.05 -5.97 16.17
N ALA A 166 -4.28 -6.61 17.32
CA ALA A 166 -3.22 -6.72 18.32
C ALA A 166 -2.07 -7.55 17.73
N MET A 167 -0.83 -7.21 18.06
CA MET A 167 0.33 -7.90 17.48
C MET A 167 0.40 -9.38 17.90
N ARG A 168 -0.17 -9.74 19.06
CA ARG A 168 -0.37 -11.14 19.46
C ARG A 168 -1.22 -11.95 18.47
N ASP A 169 -2.07 -11.28 17.68
CA ASP A 169 -2.94 -11.90 16.68
C ASP A 169 -2.30 -11.90 15.28
N TRP A 170 -1.04 -11.46 15.14
CA TRP A 170 -0.32 -11.39 13.85
C TRP A 170 0.09 -12.75 13.29
N TRP A 171 -0.28 -13.84 13.96
CA TRP A 171 0.01 -15.19 13.50
C TRP A 171 -0.75 -15.51 12.21
N SER A 172 -0.01 -15.49 11.10
CA SER A 172 -0.43 -16.12 9.86
C SER A 172 0.79 -16.69 9.14
N PRO A 173 0.87 -18.01 8.92
CA PRO A 173 2.03 -18.60 8.24
C PRO A 173 2.19 -18.15 6.79
N GLN A 174 1.25 -17.40 6.20
CA GLN A 174 1.26 -17.03 4.78
C GLN A 174 0.76 -15.61 4.45
N GLY A 175 0.50 -14.74 5.44
CA GLY A 175 -0.10 -13.41 5.22
C GLY A 175 0.81 -12.25 5.62
N TYR A 176 0.66 -11.11 4.93
CA TYR A 176 1.19 -9.83 5.38
C TYR A 176 0.07 -9.01 6.01
N ILE A 177 0.46 -8.15 6.94
CA ILE A 177 -0.42 -7.17 7.56
C ILE A 177 -0.15 -5.84 6.88
N TYR A 178 -1.17 -5.32 6.21
CA TYR A 178 -1.17 -3.99 5.60
C TYR A 178 -1.51 -2.96 6.67
N ASP A 179 -0.59 -2.01 6.90
CA ASP A 179 -0.70 -1.06 7.99
C ASP A 179 -0.56 0.39 7.48
N PRO A 180 -1.68 1.08 7.17
CA PRO A 180 -1.67 2.42 6.57
C PRO A 180 -1.60 3.55 7.60
N TYR A 181 -0.66 4.47 7.46
CA TYR A 181 -0.48 5.64 8.31
C TYR A 181 -0.80 6.93 7.56
N GLU A 182 -1.41 7.88 8.27
CA GLU A 182 -1.59 9.25 7.83
C GLU A 182 -0.90 10.19 8.83
N ILE A 183 0.16 10.87 8.41
CA ILE A 183 0.98 11.74 9.26
C ILE A 183 0.81 13.18 8.77
N ARG A 184 0.19 14.02 9.60
CA ARG A 184 -0.02 15.43 9.28
C ARG A 184 1.24 16.22 9.64
N LEU A 185 1.88 16.83 8.64
CA LEU A 185 3.08 17.64 8.84
C LEU A 185 2.75 18.98 9.53
N PRO A 186 3.56 19.49 10.46
CA PRO A 186 3.37 20.83 11.01
C PRO A 186 3.28 21.89 9.90
N ASP A 187 2.46 22.92 10.11
CA ASP A 187 2.31 24.03 9.15
C ASP A 187 3.56 24.92 9.09
N ASP A 188 4.40 24.86 10.13
CA ASP A 188 5.68 25.56 10.30
C ASP A 188 6.89 24.64 10.12
N MET A 189 6.69 23.43 9.57
CA MET A 189 7.80 22.49 9.33
C MET A 189 8.85 23.15 8.41
N PRO A 190 10.14 23.20 8.82
CA PRO A 190 11.17 23.79 7.98
C PRO A 190 11.34 23.04 6.67
N ALA A 191 11.77 23.74 5.62
CA ALA A 191 12.19 23.11 4.38
C ALA A 191 13.50 22.33 4.61
N GLY A 192 13.59 21.12 4.06
CA GLY A 192 14.71 20.22 4.33
C GLY A 192 14.45 18.78 3.91
N GLU A 193 15.41 17.92 4.21
CA GLU A 193 15.29 16.48 4.05
C GLU A 193 15.07 15.83 5.42
N TYR A 194 14.10 14.93 5.50
CA TYR A 194 13.72 14.25 6.74
C TYR A 194 13.56 12.77 6.51
N THR A 195 14.00 11.97 7.46
CA THR A 195 13.90 10.51 7.36
C THR A 195 12.59 10.04 8.00
N LEU A 196 11.93 9.10 7.33
CA LEU A 196 10.84 8.31 7.87
C LEU A 196 11.42 7.12 8.62
N PHE A 197 11.12 7.03 9.91
CA PHE A 197 11.46 5.90 10.75
C PHE A 197 10.22 5.11 11.10
N VAL A 198 10.33 3.78 11.14
CA VAL A 198 9.29 2.90 11.67
C VAL A 198 9.85 2.10 12.83
N GLY A 199 9.01 1.79 13.82
CA GLY A 199 9.42 0.91 14.90
C GLY A 199 8.26 0.36 15.69
N LEU A 200 8.62 -0.50 16.66
CA LEU A 200 7.71 -1.12 17.59
C LEU A 200 8.06 -0.66 19.01
N TYR A 201 7.06 -0.56 19.87
CA TYR A 201 7.25 -0.26 21.28
C TYR A 201 6.19 -0.92 22.14
N THR A 202 6.53 -1.19 23.40
CA THR A 202 5.58 -1.67 24.41
C THR A 202 5.91 -1.11 25.78
N CYS A 203 4.89 -0.86 26.59
CA CYS A 203 5.07 -0.59 28.02
C CYS A 203 5.06 -1.87 28.85
N GLU A 204 4.64 -3.02 28.31
CA GLU A 204 4.39 -4.25 29.07
C GLU A 204 5.71 -4.90 29.57
N LEU A 205 6.81 -4.65 28.87
CA LEU A 205 8.15 -5.10 29.24
C LEU A 205 8.93 -4.06 30.06
N ALA A 206 8.41 -2.83 30.20
CA ALA A 206 9.05 -1.79 30.98
C ALA A 206 8.68 -1.92 32.48
N PRO A 207 9.57 -1.54 33.42
CA PRO A 207 9.21 -1.50 34.84
C PRO A 207 7.96 -0.64 35.10
N ALA A 208 7.15 -1.06 36.08
CA ALA A 208 5.90 -0.38 36.40
C ALA A 208 6.14 1.09 36.80
N GLY A 209 5.48 2.02 36.09
CA GLY A 209 5.65 3.45 36.30
C GLY A 209 6.81 4.09 35.53
N GLU A 210 7.58 3.30 34.79
CA GLU A 210 8.78 3.73 34.06
C GLU A 210 8.67 3.48 32.56
N CYS A 211 7.46 3.51 31.98
CA CYS A 211 7.33 3.22 30.54
C CYS A 211 8.16 4.19 29.69
N GLY A 212 8.24 5.49 30.04
CA GLY A 212 9.03 6.45 29.26
C GLY A 212 8.68 6.40 27.77
N ASN A 213 9.65 6.04 26.93
CA ASN A 213 9.50 5.85 25.48
C ASN A 213 9.07 4.43 25.06
N GLY A 214 8.75 3.57 26.02
CA GLY A 214 8.51 2.14 25.88
C GLY A 214 9.81 1.33 25.78
N TYR A 215 9.70 0.02 26.05
CA TYR A 215 10.67 -0.95 25.55
C TYR A 215 10.54 -1.03 24.03
N ARG A 216 11.66 -0.93 23.31
CA ARG A 216 11.73 -0.96 21.85
C ARG A 216 12.60 -2.14 21.40
N PRO A 217 12.07 -3.06 20.60
CA PRO A 217 12.86 -4.16 20.04
C PRO A 217 13.97 -3.64 19.14
N GLU A 218 15.08 -4.37 19.12
CA GLU A 218 16.19 -4.09 18.22
C GLU A 218 15.86 -4.60 16.81
N VAL A 219 16.33 -3.87 15.80
CA VAL A 219 16.08 -4.13 14.39
C VAL A 219 17.35 -4.66 13.75
N PHE A 220 17.23 -5.77 13.03
CA PHE A 220 18.32 -6.40 12.31
C PHE A 220 18.05 -6.38 10.80
N ASP A 221 19.10 -6.13 10.02
CA ASP A 221 19.06 -6.24 8.57
C ASP A 221 19.19 -7.69 8.07
N VAL A 222 19.35 -7.88 6.76
CA VAL A 222 19.47 -9.21 6.14
C VAL A 222 20.80 -9.91 6.40
N ASP A 223 21.81 -9.17 6.87
CA ASP A 223 23.14 -9.66 7.19
C ASP A 223 23.31 -9.86 8.72
N ASP A 224 22.20 -9.85 9.46
CA ASP A 224 22.12 -9.90 10.93
C ASP A 224 22.88 -8.74 11.63
N ALA A 225 23.06 -7.61 10.93
CA ALA A 225 23.62 -6.41 11.53
C ALA A 225 22.52 -5.61 12.24
N SER A 226 22.80 -5.18 13.46
CA SER A 226 21.90 -4.28 14.19
C SER A 226 21.84 -2.90 13.54
N VAL A 227 20.62 -2.41 13.40
CA VAL A 227 20.25 -1.09 12.87
C VAL A 227 19.83 -0.13 14.00
N GLY A 228 19.69 -0.63 15.23
CA GLY A 228 19.18 0.10 16.39
C GLY A 228 17.73 -0.26 16.72
N ASP A 229 17.01 0.62 17.41
CA ASP A 229 15.62 0.42 17.86
C ASP A 229 14.58 1.07 16.94
N THR A 230 15.04 1.73 15.87
CA THR A 230 14.24 2.37 14.83
C THR A 230 14.76 2.01 13.45
N LEU A 231 13.85 1.72 12.53
CA LEU A 231 14.18 1.38 11.15
C LEU A 231 14.05 2.62 10.25
N PRO A 232 15.15 3.17 9.70
CA PRO A 232 15.06 4.19 8.66
C PRO A 232 14.54 3.56 7.35
N LEU A 233 13.39 4.04 6.86
CA LEU A 233 12.77 3.54 5.62
C LEU A 233 13.24 4.31 4.39
N THR A 234 13.10 5.64 4.43
CA THR A 234 13.40 6.53 3.30
C THR A 234 13.43 7.99 3.72
N THR A 235 13.89 8.85 2.82
CA THR A 235 13.93 10.29 3.02
C THR A 235 12.83 10.98 2.21
N ILE A 236 12.17 11.96 2.82
CA ILE A 236 11.25 12.89 2.16
C ILE A 236 11.82 14.29 2.18
N THR A 237 11.48 15.07 1.16
CA THR A 237 11.84 16.48 1.05
C THR A 237 10.64 17.37 1.36
N ILE A 238 10.83 18.34 2.24
CA ILE A 238 9.87 19.40 2.53
C ILE A 238 10.26 20.68 1.77
N ARG A 239 9.31 21.26 1.03
CA ARG A 239 9.49 22.49 0.23
C ARG A 239 8.45 23.54 0.53
#